data_AF-A0A6V7FJV6-F1
#
_entry.id   AF-A0A6V7FJV6-F1
#
_cell.length_a   1.000
_cell.length_b   1.000
_cell.length_c   1.000
_cell.angle_alpha   90.00
_cell.angle_beta   90.00
_cell.angle_gamma   90.00
#
_symmetry.space_group_name_H-M   'P 1'
#
loop_
_entity.id
_entity.type
_entity.pdbx_description
1 polymer ?
#
loop_
_entity_poly.entity_id
_entity_poly.type
_entity_poly.pdbx_seq_one_letter_code
_entity_poly.pdbx_strand_id
1 'polypeptide(L)'
;MNYSPILQHILAKSRAAAAGDLGVLSTGEQIAAALALNRPDWLVEMRYSLAEAIDRLSADWLAQIPEAARQLVDEAAAEKEALALDEQQRQLDALLDAPCDEPVRLLAEFVNHGNAPGYRDVDLHLRVLPLYVDLQAEPRILALRVRPDDALPIIDCISRVHAFAWRDERGPIDRREGELRPSWVPQYE
;
A
#
# COMPACT_ATOMS: atom_id res chain seq x y z
N MET A 1 26.35 2.59 -17.31
CA MET A 1 27.07 3.46 -16.37
C MET A 1 28.08 2.58 -15.65
N ASN A 2 29.38 2.85 -15.75
CA ASN A 2 30.39 2.09 -15.00
C ASN A 2 30.35 2.59 -13.55
N TYR A 3 29.74 1.80 -12.66
CA TYR A 3 29.70 2.12 -11.24
C TYR A 3 31.11 2.06 -10.66
N SER A 4 31.45 3.02 -9.80
CA SER A 4 32.72 3.05 -9.09
C SER A 4 32.90 1.73 -8.31
N PRO A 5 34.04 1.03 -8.44
CA PRO A 5 34.33 -0.17 -7.65
C PRO A 5 34.22 0.07 -6.14
N ILE A 6 34.58 1.28 -5.68
CA ILE A 6 34.48 1.68 -4.27
C ILE A 6 33.02 1.77 -3.84
N LEU A 7 32.16 2.38 -4.67
CA LEU A 7 30.73 2.47 -4.37
C LEU A 7 30.10 1.09 -4.24
N GLN A 8 30.38 0.19 -5.19
CA GLN A 8 29.87 -1.18 -5.15
C GLN A 8 30.35 -1.94 -3.92
N HIS A 9 31.60 -1.72 -3.51
CA HIS A 9 32.15 -2.31 -2.30
C HIS A 9 31.45 -1.77 -1.04
N ILE A 10 31.25 -0.45 -0.93
CA ILE A 10 30.51 0.16 0.19
C ILE A 10 29.09 -0.41 0.27
N LEU A 11 28.37 -0.50 -0.86
CA LEU A 11 27.03 -1.07 -0.91
C LEU A 11 27.01 -2.53 -0.44
N ALA A 12 27.89 -3.37 -0.99
CA ALA A 12 27.96 -4.77 -0.63
C ALA A 12 28.23 -4.97 0.87
N LYS A 13 29.16 -4.20 1.45
CA LYS A 13 29.47 -4.29 2.89
C LYS A 13 28.39 -3.71 3.77
N SER A 14 27.72 -2.64 3.34
CA SER A 14 26.59 -2.05 4.05
C SER A 14 25.41 -3.02 4.12
N ARG A 15 25.08 -3.71 3.01
CA ARG A 15 24.03 -4.74 3.00
C ARG A 15 24.35 -5.91 3.94
N ALA A 16 25.59 -6.41 3.91
CA ALA A 16 26.04 -7.46 4.83
C ALA A 16 25.94 -7.00 6.31
N ALA A 17 26.38 -5.78 6.61
CA ALA A 17 26.25 -5.20 7.95
C ALA A 17 24.79 -5.09 8.41
N ALA A 18 23.88 -4.65 7.53
CA ALA A 18 22.45 -4.56 7.84
C ALA A 18 21.81 -5.94 8.11
N ALA A 19 22.33 -7.00 7.49
CA ALA A 19 21.91 -8.39 7.73
C ALA A 19 22.48 -9.00 9.04
N GLY A 20 23.38 -8.29 9.73
CA GLY A 20 23.98 -8.73 11.01
C GLY A 20 25.45 -9.15 10.92
N ASP A 21 26.09 -9.10 9.75
CA ASP A 21 27.47 -9.58 9.54
C ASP A 21 28.55 -8.51 9.86
N LEU A 22 28.23 -7.54 10.71
CA LEU A 22 29.13 -6.42 11.02
C LEU A 22 30.50 -6.87 11.56
N GLY A 23 30.54 -7.96 12.34
CA GLY A 23 31.76 -8.49 12.96
C GLY A 23 32.76 -9.14 11.98
N VAL A 24 32.36 -9.41 10.73
CA VAL A 24 33.22 -10.01 9.69
C VAL A 24 33.92 -8.92 8.85
N LEU A 25 33.49 -7.66 9.01
CA LEU A 25 34.01 -6.52 8.27
C LEU A 25 35.30 -5.99 8.90
N SER A 26 36.20 -5.45 8.07
CA SER A 26 37.32 -4.65 8.57
C SER A 26 36.81 -3.36 9.24
N THR A 27 37.59 -2.76 10.14
CA THR A 27 37.18 -1.53 10.84
C THR A 27 36.81 -0.39 9.88
N GLY A 28 37.52 -0.25 8.75
CA GLY A 28 37.19 0.76 7.73
C GLY A 28 35.85 0.48 7.03
N GLU A 29 35.54 -0.78 6.76
CA GLU A 29 34.25 -1.19 6.19
C GLU A 29 33.10 -1.02 7.18
N GLN A 30 33.32 -1.29 8.47
CA GLN A 30 32.32 -1.05 9.51
C GLN A 30 31.99 0.44 9.62
N ILE A 31 33.01 1.31 9.61
CA ILE A 31 32.82 2.77 9.63
C ILE A 31 32.09 3.23 8.37
N ALA A 32 32.50 2.76 7.18
CA ALA A 32 31.83 3.11 5.93
C ALA A 32 30.37 2.65 5.89
N ALA A 33 30.08 1.44 6.36
CA ALA A 33 28.71 0.91 6.47
C ALA A 33 27.87 1.72 7.46
N ALA A 34 28.43 2.08 8.62
CA ALA A 34 27.76 2.91 9.61
C ALA A 34 27.40 4.29 9.05
N LEU A 35 28.30 4.92 8.30
CA LEU A 35 28.03 6.20 7.64
C LEU A 35 26.99 6.07 6.52
N ALA A 36 27.12 5.06 5.65
CA ALA A 36 26.21 4.85 4.52
C ALA A 36 24.79 4.49 4.97
N LEU A 37 24.64 3.72 6.06
CA LEU A 37 23.35 3.36 6.66
C LEU A 37 22.84 4.41 7.66
N ASN A 38 23.57 5.50 7.86
CA ASN A 38 23.25 6.54 8.84
C ASN A 38 23.01 5.99 10.26
N ARG A 39 23.95 5.14 10.74
CA ARG A 39 23.96 4.50 12.06
C ARG A 39 25.04 5.10 12.97
N PRO A 40 24.81 6.29 13.56
CA PRO A 40 25.77 6.90 14.47
C PRO A 40 25.96 6.09 15.76
N ASP A 41 24.96 5.30 16.15
CA ASP A 41 25.03 4.37 17.26
C ASP A 41 26.10 3.29 17.06
N TRP A 42 26.27 2.79 15.83
CA TRP A 42 27.35 1.84 15.51
C TRP A 42 28.74 2.47 15.65
N LEU A 43 28.90 3.74 15.27
CA LEU A 43 30.16 4.47 15.50
C LEU A 43 30.48 4.55 16.99
N VAL A 44 29.48 4.85 17.82
CA VAL A 44 29.62 4.92 19.29
C VAL A 44 29.99 3.56 19.88
N GLU A 45 29.36 2.47 19.45
CA GLU A 45 29.68 1.10 19.89
C GLU A 45 31.13 0.72 19.56
N MET A 46 31.59 1.10 18.37
CA MET A 46 32.99 0.94 17.95
C MET A 46 33.95 1.92 18.63
N ARG A 47 33.43 2.86 19.44
CA ARG A 47 34.17 3.95 20.12
C ARG A 47 34.84 4.93 19.16
N TYR A 48 34.19 5.23 18.05
CA TYR A 48 34.60 6.27 17.11
C TYR A 48 33.67 7.49 17.22
N SER A 49 34.26 8.67 17.30
CA SER A 49 33.56 9.91 16.95
C SER A 49 33.40 10.04 15.44
N LEU A 50 32.49 10.92 15.00
CA LEU A 50 32.33 11.22 13.58
C LEU A 50 33.62 11.78 12.96
N ALA A 51 34.36 12.61 13.71
CA ALA A 51 35.61 13.20 13.22
C ALA A 51 36.69 12.12 13.01
N GLU A 52 36.84 11.19 13.95
CA GLU A 52 37.80 10.07 13.82
C GLU A 52 37.38 9.09 12.72
N ALA A 53 36.08 8.86 12.55
CA ALA A 53 35.54 8.04 11.46
C ALA A 53 35.88 8.65 10.08
N ILE A 54 35.75 9.97 9.95
CA ILE A 54 36.11 10.69 8.72
C ILE A 54 37.62 10.62 8.48
N ASP A 55 38.45 10.88 9.50
CA ASP A 55 39.91 10.82 9.39
C ASP A 55 40.41 9.42 9.01
N ARG A 56 39.69 8.37 9.45
CA ARG A 56 40.06 6.97 9.18
C ARG A 56 39.78 6.54 7.74
N LEU A 57 38.76 7.12 7.10
CA LEU A 57 38.38 6.80 5.72
C LEU A 57 39.19 7.63 4.72
N SER A 58 39.52 7.03 3.57
CA SER A 58 40.15 7.80 2.49
C SER A 58 39.15 8.76 1.84
N ALA A 59 39.67 9.84 1.24
CA ALA A 59 38.86 10.83 0.52
C ALA A 59 37.99 10.19 -0.57
N ASP A 60 38.51 9.18 -1.27
CA ASP A 60 37.78 8.46 -2.32
C ASP A 60 36.58 7.69 -1.76
N TRP A 61 36.70 7.11 -0.57
CA TRP A 61 35.57 6.43 0.09
C TRP A 61 34.53 7.43 0.57
N LEU A 62 34.95 8.48 1.27
CA LEU A 62 34.05 9.53 1.78
C LEU A 62 33.24 10.17 0.65
N ALA A 63 33.84 10.37 -0.52
CA ALA A 63 33.15 10.93 -1.68
C ALA A 63 32.01 10.03 -2.20
N GLN A 64 32.05 8.71 -1.98
CA GLN A 64 31.02 7.77 -2.43
C GLN A 64 29.92 7.53 -1.38
N ILE A 65 30.15 7.84 -0.11
CA ILE A 65 29.19 7.61 0.98
C ILE A 65 27.81 8.24 0.70
N PRO A 66 27.67 9.49 0.22
CA PRO A 66 26.35 10.07 -0.03
C PRO A 66 25.56 9.35 -1.12
N GLU A 67 26.24 8.82 -2.14
CA GLU A 67 25.59 8.04 -3.20
C GLU A 67 25.19 6.65 -2.71
N ALA A 68 26.07 5.98 -1.96
CA ALA A 68 25.72 4.72 -1.30
C ALA A 68 24.51 4.87 -0.38
N ALA A 69 24.46 5.93 0.43
CA ALA A 69 23.35 6.21 1.33
C ALA A 69 22.02 6.39 0.58
N ARG A 70 22.01 7.13 -0.54
CA ARG A 70 20.81 7.28 -1.38
C ARG A 70 20.33 5.93 -1.92
N GLN A 71 21.23 5.14 -2.50
CA GLN A 71 20.85 3.85 -3.08
C GLN A 71 20.30 2.88 -2.02
N LEU A 72 20.89 2.83 -0.83
CA LEU A 72 20.39 2.00 0.27
C LEU A 72 19.00 2.45 0.75
N VAL A 73 18.73 3.75 0.78
CA VAL A 73 17.40 4.29 1.12
C VAL A 73 16.37 3.94 0.05
N ASP A 74 16.72 4.11 -1.22
CA ASP A 74 15.84 3.80 -2.35
C ASP A 74 15.52 2.29 -2.40
N GLU A 75 16.53 1.44 -2.18
CA GLU A 75 16.36 -0.02 -2.06
C GLU A 75 15.41 -0.37 -0.91
N ALA A 76 15.64 0.19 0.29
CA ALA A 76 14.79 -0.07 1.44
C ALA A 76 13.34 0.44 1.26
N ALA A 77 13.14 1.51 0.48
CA ALA A 77 11.82 2.01 0.14
C ALA A 77 11.10 1.06 -0.84
N ALA A 78 11.80 0.61 -1.88
CA ALA A 78 11.27 -0.35 -2.85
C ALA A 78 10.92 -1.71 -2.21
N GLU A 79 11.76 -2.20 -1.28
CA GLU A 79 11.47 -3.42 -0.52
C GLU A 79 10.21 -3.28 0.35
N LYS A 80 10.02 -2.14 1.02
CA LYS A 80 8.81 -1.86 1.80
C LYS A 80 7.57 -1.82 0.92
N GLU A 81 7.67 -1.21 -0.25
CA GLU A 81 6.58 -1.17 -1.23
C GLU A 81 6.24 -2.57 -1.72
N ALA A 82 7.23 -3.38 -2.07
CA ALA A 82 7.03 -4.78 -2.47
C ALA A 82 6.36 -5.61 -1.36
N LEU A 83 6.82 -5.48 -0.10
CA LEU A 83 6.19 -6.15 1.04
C LEU A 83 4.75 -5.70 1.28
N ALA A 84 4.46 -4.40 1.08
CA ALA A 84 3.11 -3.86 1.20
C ALA A 84 2.19 -4.43 0.12
N LEU A 85 2.68 -4.55 -1.12
CA LEU A 85 1.96 -5.18 -2.22
C LEU A 85 1.71 -6.67 -1.95
N ASP A 86 2.71 -7.41 -1.46
CA ASP A 86 2.56 -8.83 -1.11
C ASP A 86 1.55 -9.05 0.03
N GLU A 87 1.56 -8.18 1.05
CA GLU A 87 0.55 -8.20 2.12
C GLU A 87 -0.84 -7.88 1.57
N GLN A 88 -0.96 -6.87 0.71
CA GLN A 88 -2.23 -6.53 0.07
C GLN A 88 -2.76 -7.69 -0.79
N GLN A 89 -1.88 -8.37 -1.54
CA GLN A 89 -2.25 -9.55 -2.34
C GLN A 89 -2.71 -10.70 -1.44
N ARG A 90 -1.98 -11.00 -0.34
CA ARG A 90 -2.40 -12.05 0.61
C ARG A 90 -3.76 -11.74 1.26
N GLN A 91 -4.04 -10.48 1.57
CA GLN A 91 -5.34 -10.07 2.10
C GLN A 91 -6.46 -10.23 1.08
N LEU A 92 -6.19 -9.97 -0.20
CA LEU A 92 -7.13 -10.21 -1.28
C LEU A 92 -7.37 -11.71 -1.48
N ASP A 93 -6.31 -12.52 -1.52
CA ASP A 93 -6.42 -13.97 -1.67
C ASP A 93 -7.25 -14.56 -0.52
N ALA A 94 -7.02 -14.14 0.72
CA ALA A 94 -7.81 -14.56 1.88
C ALA A 94 -9.29 -14.13 1.80
N LEU A 95 -9.60 -13.01 1.13
CA LEU A 95 -10.98 -12.59 0.87
C LEU A 95 -11.62 -13.43 -0.23
N LEU A 96 -10.85 -13.81 -1.26
CA LEU A 96 -11.31 -14.52 -2.44
C LEU A 96 -11.29 -16.05 -2.31
N ASP A 97 -10.68 -16.61 -1.27
CA ASP A 97 -10.64 -18.06 -0.99
C ASP A 97 -12.01 -18.67 -0.60
N ALA A 98 -13.09 -17.88 -0.71
CA ALA A 98 -14.45 -18.41 -0.70
C ALA A 98 -14.65 -19.29 -1.96
N PRO A 99 -15.30 -20.47 -1.83
CA PRO A 99 -15.54 -21.34 -2.98
C PRO A 99 -16.25 -20.56 -4.11
N CYS A 100 -15.74 -20.69 -5.35
CA CYS A 100 -16.13 -19.88 -6.52
C CYS A 100 -17.64 -19.74 -6.79
N ASP A 101 -18.47 -20.61 -6.23
CA ASP A 101 -19.93 -20.63 -6.42
C ASP A 101 -20.70 -19.88 -5.32
N GLU A 102 -20.05 -19.44 -4.24
CA GLU A 102 -20.68 -18.67 -3.16
C GLU A 102 -20.13 -17.24 -3.10
N PRO A 103 -20.97 -16.20 -3.33
CA PRO A 103 -20.49 -14.83 -3.31
C PRO A 103 -20.12 -14.43 -1.89
N VAL A 104 -18.95 -13.81 -1.73
CA VAL A 104 -18.58 -13.11 -0.50
C VAL A 104 -19.58 -11.97 -0.28
N ARG A 105 -20.39 -12.08 0.77
CA ARG A 105 -21.42 -11.07 1.07
C ARG A 105 -20.82 -10.01 1.98
N LEU A 106 -20.85 -8.78 1.50
CA LEU A 106 -20.34 -7.61 2.20
C LEU A 106 -21.43 -6.53 2.25
N LEU A 107 -21.56 -5.88 3.40
CA LEU A 107 -22.26 -4.60 3.49
C LEU A 107 -21.28 -3.51 3.09
N ALA A 108 -21.64 -2.69 2.11
CA ALA A 108 -20.79 -1.64 1.58
C ALA A 108 -21.32 -0.25 1.92
N GLU A 109 -20.42 0.65 2.28
CA GLU A 109 -20.62 2.08 2.42
C GLU A 109 -19.72 2.80 1.40
N PHE A 110 -20.30 3.69 0.59
CA PHE A 110 -19.51 4.46 -0.37
C PHE A 110 -18.61 5.48 0.35
N VAL A 111 -17.31 5.47 0.03
CA VAL A 111 -16.34 6.41 0.61
C VAL A 111 -15.99 7.51 -0.38
N ASN A 112 -15.45 7.14 -1.54
CA ASN A 112 -15.16 8.06 -2.62
C ASN A 112 -15.03 7.31 -3.95
N HIS A 113 -14.79 8.06 -5.03
CA HIS A 113 -14.45 7.50 -6.32
C HIS A 113 -13.15 8.14 -6.82
N GLY A 114 -12.34 7.35 -7.50
CA GLY A 114 -11.20 7.81 -8.28
C GLY A 114 -11.61 7.97 -9.74
N ASN A 115 -11.09 9.02 -10.38
CA ASN A 115 -11.09 9.15 -11.82
C ASN A 115 -9.64 9.30 -12.30
N ALA A 116 -9.19 8.44 -13.19
CA ALA A 116 -7.94 8.65 -13.91
C ALA A 116 -8.25 9.49 -15.16
N PRO A 117 -7.82 10.77 -15.24
CA PRO A 117 -8.14 11.63 -16.38
C PRO A 117 -7.73 10.99 -17.71
N GLY A 118 -8.67 10.90 -18.66
CA GLY A 118 -8.47 10.25 -19.96
C GLY A 118 -8.88 8.78 -20.02
N TYR A 119 -9.17 8.14 -18.88
CA TYR A 119 -9.73 6.79 -18.82
C TYR A 119 -11.24 6.84 -18.57
N ARG A 120 -11.95 5.78 -19.02
CA ARG A 120 -13.40 5.62 -18.83
C ARG A 120 -13.76 4.66 -17.69
N ASP A 121 -12.76 4.01 -17.12
CA ASP A 121 -12.93 3.17 -15.93
C ASP A 121 -13.19 4.05 -14.71
N VAL A 122 -13.98 3.55 -13.77
CA VAL A 122 -14.27 4.23 -12.50
C VAL A 122 -13.76 3.37 -11.36
N ASP A 123 -12.94 3.94 -10.49
CA ASP A 123 -12.53 3.29 -9.25
C ASP A 123 -13.51 3.70 -8.14
N LEU A 124 -14.26 2.74 -7.61
CA LEU A 124 -15.17 2.95 -6.48
C LEU A 124 -14.50 2.44 -5.20
N HIS A 125 -14.31 3.32 -4.22
CA HIS A 125 -13.79 2.91 -2.92
C HIS A 125 -14.96 2.77 -1.94
N LEU A 126 -15.10 1.56 -1.42
CA LEU A 126 -16.18 1.15 -0.53
C LEU A 126 -15.60 0.71 0.80
N ARG A 127 -16.13 1.22 1.91
CA ARG A 127 -15.90 0.63 3.22
C ARG A 127 -16.83 -0.57 3.36
N VAL A 128 -16.27 -1.74 3.60
CA VAL A 128 -16.99 -3.01 3.61
C VAL A 128 -16.89 -3.71 4.96
N LEU A 129 -17.99 -4.37 5.34
CA LEU A 129 -18.10 -5.27 6.49
C LEU A 129 -18.68 -6.61 6.05
N PRO A 130 -18.18 -7.76 6.56
CA PRO A 130 -18.79 -9.06 6.30
C PRO A 130 -20.28 -9.08 6.67
N LEU A 131 -21.11 -9.51 5.74
CA LEU A 131 -22.52 -9.73 5.97
C LEU A 131 -22.66 -11.18 6.50
N TYR A 132 -23.21 -11.33 7.71
CA TYR A 132 -23.44 -12.62 8.41
C TYR A 132 -22.26 -13.29 9.12
N VAL A 133 -21.06 -12.70 9.15
CA VAL A 133 -19.94 -13.20 9.98
C VAL A 133 -19.84 -12.34 11.25
N ASP A 134 -19.45 -12.97 12.37
CA ASP A 134 -19.37 -12.39 13.72
C ASP A 134 -19.06 -10.87 13.76
N LEU A 135 -19.85 -10.14 14.55
CA LEU A 135 -19.91 -8.67 14.68
C LEU A 135 -18.62 -7.99 15.17
N GLN A 136 -17.48 -8.68 15.17
CA GLN A 136 -16.16 -8.18 15.56
C GLN A 136 -15.24 -7.95 14.36
N ALA A 137 -15.71 -8.14 13.12
CA ALA A 137 -14.90 -7.86 11.94
C ALA A 137 -14.65 -6.34 11.80
N GLU A 138 -13.39 -5.95 11.73
CA GLU A 138 -13.01 -4.57 11.46
C GLU A 138 -13.41 -4.17 10.02
N PRO A 139 -13.95 -2.95 9.80
CA PRO A 139 -14.25 -2.45 8.47
C PRO A 139 -13.00 -2.38 7.60
N ARG A 140 -13.11 -2.80 6.33
CA ARG A 140 -12.01 -2.72 5.35
C ARG A 140 -12.37 -1.76 4.23
N ILE A 141 -11.38 -1.20 3.54
CA ILE A 141 -11.60 -0.44 2.30
C ILE A 141 -11.34 -1.38 1.12
N LEU A 142 -12.31 -1.47 0.23
CA LEU A 142 -12.23 -2.23 -1.01
C LEU A 142 -12.38 -1.27 -2.19
N ALA A 143 -11.43 -1.33 -3.12
CA ALA A 143 -11.47 -0.57 -4.37
C ALA A 143 -11.94 -1.48 -5.51
N LEU A 144 -13.09 -1.15 -6.10
CA LEU A 144 -13.63 -1.82 -7.28
C LEU A 144 -13.40 -0.98 -8.52
N ARG A 145 -12.67 -1.52 -9.49
CA ARG A 145 -12.58 -0.94 -10.82
C ARG A 145 -13.73 -1.41 -11.69
N VAL A 146 -14.59 -0.48 -12.08
CA VAL A 146 -15.73 -0.75 -12.97
C VAL A 146 -15.37 -0.31 -14.38
N ARG A 147 -15.43 -1.27 -15.32
CA ARG A 147 -15.21 -1.00 -16.75
C ARG A 147 -16.40 -0.21 -17.33
N PRO A 148 -16.18 0.61 -18.37
CA PRO A 148 -17.26 1.37 -19.00
C PRO A 148 -18.39 0.48 -19.54
N ASP A 149 -18.07 -0.71 -20.06
CA ASP A 149 -19.05 -1.63 -20.62
C ASP A 149 -19.96 -2.27 -19.55
N ASP A 150 -19.46 -2.39 -18.32
CA ASP A 150 -20.20 -2.97 -17.18
C ASP A 150 -20.93 -1.91 -16.35
N ALA A 151 -20.56 -0.64 -16.50
CA ALA A 151 -21.11 0.46 -15.71
C ALA A 151 -22.64 0.61 -15.89
N LEU A 152 -23.13 0.52 -17.14
CA LEU A 152 -24.56 0.66 -17.42
C LEU A 152 -25.39 -0.48 -16.80
N PRO A 153 -25.04 -1.77 -16.99
CA PRO A 153 -25.71 -2.87 -16.27
C PRO A 153 -25.75 -2.69 -14.75
N ILE A 154 -24.65 -2.24 -14.13
CA ILE A 154 -24.58 -2.02 -12.68
C ILE A 154 -25.55 -0.92 -12.24
N ILE A 155 -25.51 0.24 -12.90
CA ILE A 155 -26.37 1.39 -12.58
C ILE A 155 -27.85 1.03 -12.77
N ASP A 156 -28.16 0.30 -13.83
CA ASP A 156 -29.52 -0.11 -14.14
C ASP A 156 -30.06 -1.12 -13.13
N CYS A 157 -29.25 -2.08 -12.67
CA CYS A 157 -29.62 -2.98 -11.56
C CYS A 157 -29.93 -2.21 -10.27
N ILE A 158 -29.06 -1.27 -9.88
CA ILE A 158 -29.27 -0.42 -8.69
C ILE A 158 -30.57 0.38 -8.85
N SER A 159 -30.77 1.02 -10.00
CA SER A 159 -31.94 1.84 -10.30
C SER A 159 -33.24 1.05 -10.26
N ARG A 160 -33.25 -0.15 -10.83
CA ARG A 160 -34.43 -1.03 -10.85
C ARG A 160 -34.82 -1.52 -9.45
N VAL A 161 -33.86 -1.89 -8.61
CA VAL A 161 -34.13 -2.30 -7.22
C VAL A 161 -34.74 -1.16 -6.43
N HIS A 162 -34.19 0.05 -6.52
CA HIS A 162 -34.75 1.21 -5.83
C HIS A 162 -36.12 1.62 -6.41
N ALA A 163 -36.30 1.57 -7.72
CA ALA A 163 -37.59 1.90 -8.34
C ALA A 163 -38.69 0.95 -7.88
N PHE A 164 -38.38 -0.35 -7.77
CA PHE A 164 -39.28 -1.35 -7.22
C PHE A 164 -39.60 -1.08 -5.75
N ALA A 165 -38.60 -0.75 -4.93
CA ALA A 165 -38.79 -0.48 -3.51
C ALA A 165 -39.65 0.77 -3.25
N TRP A 166 -39.62 1.74 -4.17
CA TRP A 166 -40.37 2.99 -4.12
C TRP A 166 -41.61 3.02 -5.02
N ARG A 167 -42.09 1.87 -5.51
CA ARG A 167 -43.21 1.78 -6.46
C ARG A 167 -44.56 2.23 -5.89
N ASP A 168 -44.73 2.08 -4.57
CA ASP A 168 -45.98 2.38 -3.85
C ASP A 168 -45.76 3.54 -2.85
N GLU A 169 -46.84 4.21 -2.43
CA GLU A 169 -46.79 5.33 -1.47
C GLU A 169 -46.14 4.97 -0.12
N ARG A 170 -46.20 3.69 0.25
CA ARG A 170 -45.56 3.13 1.45
C ARG A 170 -44.04 3.28 1.40
N GLY A 171 -43.44 3.11 0.21
CA GLY A 171 -41.98 3.08 0.03
C GLY A 171 -41.32 1.81 0.62
N PRO A 172 -39.98 1.83 0.76
CA PRO A 172 -39.21 0.67 1.21
C PRO A 172 -39.51 0.30 2.67
N ILE A 173 -39.19 -0.95 3.05
CA ILE A 173 -39.47 -1.49 4.40
C ILE A 173 -38.67 -0.74 5.47
N ASP A 174 -37.47 -0.32 5.14
CA ASP A 174 -36.52 0.41 5.99
C ASP A 174 -36.63 1.94 5.86
N ARG A 175 -37.70 2.43 5.23
CA ARG A 175 -37.98 3.87 5.07
C ARG A 175 -38.00 4.57 6.43
N ARG A 176 -37.23 5.65 6.56
CA ARG A 176 -37.24 6.51 7.76
C ARG A 176 -38.41 7.49 7.73
N GLU A 177 -38.82 7.95 8.92
CA GLU A 177 -39.88 8.95 9.02
C GLU A 177 -39.49 10.23 8.26
N GLY A 178 -40.38 10.71 7.39
CA GLY A 178 -40.13 11.88 6.54
C GLY A 178 -39.22 11.64 5.33
N GLU A 179 -38.71 10.42 5.13
CA GLU A 179 -37.89 10.10 3.96
C GLU A 179 -38.73 10.15 2.67
N LEU A 180 -38.21 10.86 1.68
CA LEU A 180 -38.82 11.02 0.36
C LEU A 180 -38.11 10.14 -0.66
N ARG A 181 -38.85 9.76 -1.71
CA ARG A 181 -38.31 9.02 -2.85
C ARG A 181 -37.15 9.81 -3.49
N PRO A 182 -35.97 9.21 -3.69
CA PRO A 182 -34.85 9.93 -4.31
C PRO A 182 -35.11 10.28 -5.78
N SER A 183 -34.63 11.44 -6.22
CA SER A 183 -34.87 11.99 -7.57
C SER A 183 -34.22 11.20 -8.71
N TRP A 184 -33.17 10.43 -8.41
CA TRP A 184 -32.47 9.60 -9.40
C TRP A 184 -33.20 8.27 -9.66
N VAL A 185 -34.19 7.90 -8.84
CA VAL A 185 -34.90 6.62 -8.95
C VAL A 185 -35.97 6.71 -10.05
N PRO A 186 -35.83 5.96 -11.16
CA PRO A 186 -36.71 6.11 -12.32
C PRO A 186 -38.16 5.72 -12.02
N GLN A 187 -39.10 6.50 -12.54
CA GLN A 187 -40.53 6.16 -12.52
C GLN A 187 -40.81 5.29 -13.74
N TYR A 188 -41.16 4.03 -13.50
CA TYR A 188 -41.73 3.18 -14.54
C TYR A 188 -43.25 3.35 -14.45
N GLU A 189 -43.85 3.86 -15.52
CA GLU A 189 -45.31 3.92 -15.69
C GLU A 189 -45.91 2.52 -15.83
#